data_AF-W7KJN4-F1
#
_entry.id   AF-W7KJN4-F1
#
_cell.length_a   1.000
_cell.length_b   1.000
_cell.length_c   1.000
_cell.angle_alpha   90.00
_cell.angle_beta   90.00
_cell.angle_gamma   90.00
#
_symmetry.space_group_name_H-M   'P 1'
#
loop_
_entity.id
_entity.type
_entity.pdbx_description
1 polymer ?
#
loop_
_entity_poly.entity_id
_entity_poly.type
_entity_poly.pdbx_seq_one_letter_code
_entity_poly.pdbx_strand_id
1 'polypeptide(L)'
;MKVLNSVNLYNDIRSMINNATSEILIVTDELSYDFAEELERKAISGVKMKVMSSDTEWVRWLENRSKSYGLDEEKRLEEDVKRISSTLTLYKRIPFLVLVTFLALIVVELVRALKLDLLLEATLATGVLATAFSFIYFRRKNKELEYEISLKQQELENVRAKINDARMRLSKYLSVVELSTKVNFSLIMTDDKAIVTSMSLKYDEKESKNLDFVEEVSGDFVKSLVEKLIPG
;
A
#
# COMPACT_ATOMS: atom_id res chain seq x y z
N MET A 1 28.28 30.45 5.26
CA MET A 1 28.68 29.24 6.00
C MET A 1 28.36 29.33 7.50
N LYS A 2 27.66 28.32 8.06
CA LYS A 2 27.38 28.12 9.49
C LYS A 2 27.72 26.67 9.88
N VAL A 3 27.94 26.41 11.16
CA VAL A 3 28.12 25.05 11.70
C VAL A 3 26.93 24.75 12.61
N LEU A 4 26.21 23.67 12.33
CA LEU A 4 25.04 23.25 13.10
C LEU A 4 25.23 21.83 13.62
N ASN A 5 24.51 21.51 14.70
CA ASN A 5 24.37 20.13 15.14
C ASN A 5 23.55 19.34 14.10
N SER A 6 23.99 18.13 13.77
CA SER A 6 23.37 17.26 12.76
C SER A 6 21.86 17.02 13.01
N VAL A 7 21.41 16.93 14.26
CA VAL A 7 19.99 16.76 14.61
C VAL A 7 19.16 17.99 14.25
N ASN A 8 19.66 19.18 14.60
CA ASN A 8 18.98 20.43 14.29
C ASN A 8 18.93 20.63 12.77
N LEU A 9 20.05 20.38 12.10
CA LEU A 9 20.12 20.46 10.64
C LEU A 9 19.17 19.47 9.95
N TYR A 10 19.10 18.24 10.44
CA TYR A 10 18.15 17.23 9.95
C TYR A 10 16.70 17.71 10.07
N ASN A 11 16.33 18.25 11.23
CA ASN A 11 14.99 18.78 11.47
C ASN A 11 14.68 20.02 10.60
N ASP A 12 15.68 20.87 10.37
CA ASP A 12 15.56 22.04 9.49
C ASP A 12 15.33 21.60 8.03
N ILE A 13 16.10 20.62 7.54
CA ILE A 13 15.92 20.04 6.19
C ILE A 13 14.53 19.41 6.07
N ARG A 14 14.11 18.63 7.07
CA ARG A 14 12.78 18.02 7.13
C ARG A 14 11.67 19.08 7.08
N SER A 15 11.84 20.16 7.81
CA SER A 15 10.92 21.30 7.78
C SER A 15 10.90 21.98 6.41
N MET A 16 12.05 22.17 5.77
CA MET A 16 12.15 22.73 4.41
C MET A 16 11.38 21.87 3.40
N ILE A 17 11.61 20.56 3.39
CA ILE A 17 10.90 19.61 2.51
C ILE A 17 9.39 19.65 2.77
N ASN A 18 8.98 19.65 4.04
CA ASN A 18 7.57 19.68 4.41
C ASN A 18 6.86 20.99 4.07
N ASN A 19 7.59 22.10 4.00
CA ASN A 19 7.02 23.39 3.60
C ASN A 19 7.09 23.64 2.10
N ALA A 20 7.82 22.82 1.34
CA ALA A 20 7.94 22.97 -0.10
C ALA A 20 6.57 22.83 -0.80
N THR A 21 6.33 23.72 -1.76
CA THR A 21 5.03 23.86 -2.45
C THR A 21 5.09 23.53 -3.94
N SER A 22 6.24 23.70 -4.59
CA SER A 22 6.35 23.62 -6.04
C SER A 22 7.45 22.68 -6.53
N GLU A 23 8.65 22.79 -5.99
CA GLU A 23 9.83 22.06 -6.45
C GLU A 23 10.72 21.65 -5.27
N ILE A 24 11.23 20.41 -5.33
CA ILE A 24 12.26 19.89 -4.43
C ILE A 24 13.37 19.28 -5.28
N LEU A 25 14.61 19.65 -5.01
CA LEU A 25 15.77 19.03 -5.62
C LEU A 25 16.71 18.57 -4.53
N ILE A 26 17.11 17.30 -4.61
CA ILE A 26 18.03 16.69 -3.65
C ILE A 26 19.16 16.03 -4.42
N VAL A 27 20.39 16.32 -3.98
CA VAL A 27 21.60 15.57 -4.32
C VAL A 27 22.13 15.05 -3.00
N THR A 28 22.31 13.74 -2.85
CA THR A 28 22.78 13.16 -1.58
C THR A 28 23.49 11.84 -1.80
N ASP A 29 24.41 11.48 -0.94
CA ASP A 29 25.14 10.22 -1.02
C ASP A 29 24.32 9.03 -0.52
N GLU A 30 23.58 9.20 0.59
CA GLU A 30 22.64 8.24 1.18
C GLU A 30 21.34 8.93 1.61
N LEU A 31 20.29 8.14 1.86
CA LEU A 31 18.96 8.59 2.32
C LEU A 31 18.47 7.72 3.47
N SER A 32 17.66 8.29 4.37
CA SER A 32 16.89 7.52 5.34
C SER A 32 15.53 7.10 4.76
N TYR A 33 14.97 6.02 5.31
CA TYR A 33 13.60 5.60 4.98
C TYR A 33 12.59 6.72 5.25
N ASP A 34 12.73 7.42 6.39
CA ASP A 34 11.86 8.53 6.77
C ASP A 34 11.89 9.65 5.72
N PHE A 35 13.08 10.05 5.23
CA PHE A 35 13.17 11.05 4.16
C PHE A 35 12.56 10.55 2.87
N ALA A 36 12.79 9.30 2.49
CA ALA A 36 12.22 8.70 1.29
C ALA A 36 10.68 8.70 1.34
N GLU A 37 10.09 8.40 2.50
CA GLU A 37 8.63 8.44 2.71
C GLU A 37 8.08 9.87 2.63
N GLU A 38 8.79 10.87 3.17
CA GLU A 38 8.36 12.27 3.05
C GLU A 38 8.42 12.78 1.61
N LEU A 39 9.45 12.39 0.87
CA LEU A 39 9.58 12.67 -0.55
C LEU A 39 8.43 12.04 -1.33
N GLU A 40 8.16 10.75 -1.12
CA GLU A 40 7.00 10.07 -1.70
C GLU A 40 5.69 10.82 -1.43
N ARG A 41 5.43 11.18 -0.16
CA ARG A 41 4.24 11.95 0.22
C ARG A 41 4.15 13.28 -0.54
N LYS A 42 5.27 13.98 -0.69
CA LYS A 42 5.34 15.26 -1.41
C LYS A 42 5.12 15.13 -2.91
N ALA A 43 5.71 14.12 -3.54
CA ALA A 43 5.44 13.81 -4.95
C ALA A 43 3.96 13.47 -5.19
N ILE A 44 3.33 12.67 -4.30
CA ILE A 44 1.90 12.38 -4.36
C ILE A 44 1.04 13.65 -4.19
N SER A 45 1.50 14.62 -3.40
CA SER A 45 0.82 15.91 -3.26
C SER A 45 0.94 16.81 -4.50
N GLY A 46 1.81 16.47 -5.46
CA GLY A 46 1.98 17.18 -6.72
C GLY A 46 3.20 18.11 -6.79
N VAL A 47 4.08 18.07 -5.79
CA VAL A 47 5.34 18.83 -5.78
C VAL A 47 6.32 18.14 -6.72
N LYS A 48 6.92 18.89 -7.65
CA LYS A 48 7.93 18.34 -8.58
C LYS A 48 9.19 18.04 -7.79
N MET A 49 9.74 16.84 -7.96
CA MET A 49 10.90 16.40 -7.24
C MET A 49 11.93 15.79 -8.16
N LYS A 50 13.18 16.13 -7.91
CA LYS A 50 14.33 15.49 -8.52
C LYS A 50 15.28 15.02 -7.43
N VAL A 51 15.45 13.71 -7.30
CA VAL A 51 16.36 13.09 -6.34
C VAL A 51 17.53 12.49 -7.11
N MET A 52 18.74 12.91 -6.78
CA MET A 52 19.96 12.41 -7.38
C MET A 52 20.79 11.79 -6.26
N SER A 53 21.12 10.51 -6.37
CA SER A 53 21.89 9.85 -5.32
C SER A 53 22.88 8.85 -5.88
N SER A 54 23.99 8.68 -5.16
CA SER A 54 24.95 7.60 -5.41
C SER A 54 24.55 6.29 -4.72
N ASP A 55 23.52 6.28 -3.88
CA ASP A 55 22.98 5.05 -3.27
C ASP A 55 22.02 4.35 -4.24
N THR A 56 22.53 3.31 -4.89
CA THR A 56 21.78 2.52 -5.88
C THR A 56 20.56 1.82 -5.30
N GLU A 57 20.54 1.49 -4.01
CA GLU A 57 19.40 0.80 -3.39
C GLU A 57 18.23 1.78 -3.23
N TRP A 58 18.50 2.98 -2.71
CA TRP A 58 17.47 4.02 -2.57
C TRP A 58 16.99 4.56 -3.89
N VAL A 59 17.89 4.73 -4.87
CA VAL A 59 17.50 5.11 -6.23
C VAL A 59 16.49 4.11 -6.80
N ARG A 60 16.82 2.81 -6.77
CA ARG A 60 15.93 1.76 -7.26
C ARG A 60 14.63 1.69 -6.46
N TRP A 61 14.67 1.90 -5.16
CA TRP A 61 13.48 1.90 -4.31
C TRP A 61 12.52 3.03 -4.72
N LEU A 62 13.03 4.27 -4.86
CA LEU A 62 12.24 5.44 -5.24
C LEU A 62 11.72 5.33 -6.68
N GLU A 63 12.54 4.88 -7.63
CA GLU A 63 12.13 4.66 -9.03
C GLU A 63 10.97 3.67 -9.14
N ASN A 64 11.08 2.56 -8.41
CA ASN A 64 10.06 1.51 -8.41
C ASN A 64 8.78 1.92 -7.70
N ARG A 65 8.78 3.01 -6.92
CA ARG A 65 7.62 3.40 -6.12
C ARG A 65 6.41 3.77 -6.97
N SER A 66 6.65 4.33 -8.16
CA SER A 66 5.61 4.56 -9.18
C SER A 66 4.84 3.28 -9.58
N LYS A 67 5.43 2.10 -9.40
CA LYS A 67 4.82 0.80 -9.70
C LYS A 67 4.38 0.05 -8.45
N SER A 68 5.17 0.12 -7.38
CA SER A 68 4.98 -0.68 -6.18
C SER A 68 4.08 -0.05 -5.12
N TYR A 69 3.82 1.26 -5.19
CA TYR A 69 3.01 1.97 -4.21
C TYR A 69 1.66 1.26 -3.99
N GLY A 70 1.35 0.95 -2.74
CA GLY A 70 0.07 0.35 -2.33
C GLY A 70 -0.21 -1.08 -2.82
N LEU A 71 0.73 -1.78 -3.48
CA LEU A 71 0.50 -3.15 -3.98
C LEU A 71 0.08 -4.13 -2.87
N ASP A 72 0.71 -4.04 -1.70
CA ASP A 72 0.41 -4.93 -0.57
C ASP A 72 -0.99 -4.68 0.00
N GLU A 73 -1.43 -3.41 0.03
CA GLU A 73 -2.76 -3.04 0.50
C GLU A 73 -3.84 -3.50 -0.49
N GLU A 74 -3.60 -3.30 -1.79
CA GLU A 74 -4.47 -3.80 -2.86
C GLU A 74 -4.62 -5.32 -2.79
N LYS A 75 -3.50 -6.04 -2.68
CA LYS A 75 -3.48 -7.51 -2.58
C LYS A 75 -4.20 -8.02 -1.34
N ARG A 76 -4.02 -7.36 -0.18
CA ARG A 76 -4.72 -7.73 1.06
C ARG A 76 -6.24 -7.64 0.87
N LEU A 77 -6.73 -6.55 0.27
CA LEU A 77 -8.16 -6.37 0.01
C LEU A 77 -8.71 -7.37 -1.01
N GLU A 78 -7.94 -7.70 -2.05
CA GLU A 78 -8.30 -8.76 -3.00
C GLU A 78 -8.43 -10.13 -2.31
N GLU A 79 -7.49 -10.46 -1.42
CA GLU A 79 -7.51 -11.70 -0.65
C GLU A 79 -8.72 -11.77 0.29
N ASP A 80 -9.10 -10.65 0.91
CA ASP A 80 -10.30 -10.56 1.75
C ASP A 80 -11.58 -10.79 0.94
N VAL A 81 -11.74 -10.12 -0.21
CA VAL A 81 -12.88 -10.34 -1.12
C VAL A 81 -12.94 -11.81 -1.57
N LYS A 82 -11.78 -12.39 -1.95
CA LYS A 82 -11.69 -13.78 -2.36
C LYS A 82 -12.09 -14.74 -1.24
N ARG A 83 -11.64 -14.47 -0.01
CA ARG A 83 -11.98 -15.27 1.18
C ARG A 83 -13.49 -15.26 1.42
N ILE A 84 -14.11 -14.09 1.46
CA ILE A 84 -15.56 -13.96 1.71
C ILE A 84 -16.37 -14.61 0.57
N SER A 85 -15.94 -14.42 -0.69
CA SER A 85 -16.55 -15.07 -1.86
C SER A 85 -16.48 -16.60 -1.81
N SER A 86 -15.35 -17.14 -1.35
CA SER A 86 -15.20 -18.58 -1.15
C SER A 86 -16.15 -19.11 -0.06
N THR A 87 -16.31 -18.37 1.04
CA THR A 87 -17.27 -18.67 2.10
C THR A 87 -18.71 -18.63 1.57
N LEU A 88 -19.09 -17.60 0.80
CA LEU A 88 -20.41 -17.53 0.17
C LEU A 88 -20.70 -18.75 -0.71
N THR A 89 -19.70 -19.20 -1.48
CA THR A 89 -19.83 -20.39 -2.34
C THR A 89 -20.12 -21.64 -1.52
N LEU A 90 -19.48 -21.81 -0.36
CA LEU A 90 -19.75 -22.92 0.56
C LEU A 90 -21.17 -22.82 1.15
N TYR A 91 -21.56 -21.65 1.65
CA TYR A 91 -22.89 -21.43 2.25
C TYR A 91 -24.03 -21.59 1.23
N LYS A 92 -23.80 -21.30 -0.05
CA LYS A 92 -24.76 -21.60 -1.13
C LYS A 92 -24.93 -23.10 -1.38
N ARG A 93 -23.91 -23.93 -1.13
CA ARG A 93 -23.95 -25.38 -1.39
C ARG A 93 -24.53 -26.19 -0.24
N ILE A 94 -24.37 -25.75 1.01
CA ILE A 94 -24.80 -26.51 2.19
C ILE A 94 -26.29 -26.91 2.16
N PRO A 95 -27.25 -26.04 1.80
CA PRO A 95 -28.66 -26.42 1.73
C PRO A 95 -28.93 -27.58 0.76
N PHE A 96 -28.22 -27.62 -0.37
CA PHE A 96 -28.33 -28.71 -1.34
C PHE A 96 -27.69 -29.99 -0.83
N LEU A 97 -26.58 -29.90 -0.10
CA LEU A 97 -25.97 -31.06 0.55
C LEU A 97 -26.93 -31.68 1.58
N VAL A 98 -27.59 -30.85 2.40
CA VAL A 98 -28.61 -31.28 3.38
C VAL A 98 -29.81 -31.92 2.66
N LEU A 99 -30.26 -31.36 1.53
CA LEU A 99 -31.34 -31.92 0.75
C LEU A 99 -30.98 -33.29 0.15
N VAL A 100 -29.77 -33.42 -0.42
CA VAL A 100 -29.31 -34.68 -1.02
C VAL A 100 -29.15 -35.77 0.03
N THR A 101 -28.59 -35.46 1.21
CA THR A 101 -28.51 -36.43 2.30
C THR A 101 -29.88 -36.82 2.81
N PHE A 102 -30.83 -35.89 2.91
CA PHE A 102 -32.21 -36.21 3.27
C PHE A 102 -32.89 -37.14 2.25
N LEU A 103 -32.75 -36.86 0.95
CA LEU A 103 -33.27 -37.73 -0.11
C LEU A 103 -32.64 -39.14 -0.08
N ALA A 104 -31.33 -39.23 0.17
CA ALA A 104 -30.65 -40.51 0.29
C ALA A 104 -31.19 -41.34 1.48
N LEU A 105 -31.44 -40.69 2.63
CA LEU A 105 -32.05 -41.35 3.79
C LEU A 105 -33.45 -41.89 3.47
N ILE A 106 -34.27 -41.11 2.75
CA ILE A 106 -35.60 -41.57 2.31
C ILE A 106 -35.48 -42.83 1.46
N VAL A 107 -34.57 -42.86 0.47
CA VAL A 107 -34.40 -44.02 -0.41
C VAL A 107 -33.98 -45.27 0.38
N VAL A 108 -33.05 -45.13 1.33
CA VAL A 108 -32.59 -46.25 2.16
C VAL A 108 -33.72 -46.82 3.01
N GLU A 109 -34.52 -45.95 3.64
CA GLU A 109 -35.67 -46.38 4.44
C GLU A 109 -36.76 -47.05 3.58
N LEU A 110 -37.01 -46.54 2.37
CA LEU A 110 -38.02 -47.09 1.45
C LEU A 110 -37.64 -48.48 0.94
N VAL A 111 -36.34 -48.77 0.76
CA VAL A 111 -35.86 -50.11 0.39
C VAL A 111 -35.95 -51.09 1.56
N ARG A 112 -35.75 -50.63 2.81
CA ARG A 112 -35.84 -51.48 4.01
C ARG A 112 -37.28 -51.75 4.44
N ALA A 113 -38.15 -50.76 4.31
CA ALA A 113 -39.51 -50.82 4.82
C ALA A 113 -40.51 -51.05 3.67
N LEU A 114 -40.90 -52.32 3.45
CA LEU A 114 -42.01 -52.68 2.55
C LEU A 114 -43.40 -52.32 3.12
N LYS A 115 -43.46 -51.71 4.32
CA LYS A 115 -44.67 -51.19 4.98
C LYS A 115 -44.36 -49.82 5.60
N LEU A 116 -45.31 -48.89 5.51
CA LEU A 116 -45.28 -47.61 6.22
C LEU A 116 -45.22 -47.86 7.73
N ASP A 117 -44.04 -47.64 8.32
CA ASP A 117 -43.80 -47.71 9.76
C ASP A 117 -43.72 -46.29 10.34
N LEU A 118 -44.03 -46.14 11.63
CA LEU A 118 -44.04 -44.87 12.36
C LEU A 118 -42.68 -44.14 12.28
N LEU A 119 -41.60 -44.90 12.10
CA LEU A 119 -40.24 -44.40 11.89
C LEU A 119 -40.09 -43.61 10.57
N LEU A 120 -40.76 -44.03 9.49
CA LEU A 120 -40.68 -43.34 8.19
C LEU A 120 -41.38 -41.98 8.27
N GLU A 121 -42.53 -41.91 8.92
CA GLU A 121 -43.26 -40.64 9.14
C GLU A 121 -42.44 -39.65 9.98
N ALA A 122 -41.79 -40.12 11.03
CA ALA A 122 -40.90 -39.30 11.86
C ALA A 122 -39.68 -38.79 11.09
N THR A 123 -39.04 -39.63 10.27
CA THR A 123 -37.91 -39.23 9.41
C THR A 123 -38.33 -38.18 8.38
N LEU A 124 -39.50 -38.34 7.76
CA LEU A 124 -40.02 -37.36 6.81
C LEU A 124 -40.31 -36.01 7.47
N ALA A 125 -41.01 -36.01 8.60
CA ALA A 125 -41.35 -34.78 9.31
C ALA A 125 -40.09 -34.02 9.77
N THR A 126 -39.14 -34.72 10.40
CA THR A 126 -37.90 -34.12 10.89
C THR A 126 -37.00 -33.63 9.76
N GLY A 127 -36.87 -34.39 8.67
CA GLY A 127 -36.02 -33.99 7.55
C GLY A 127 -36.59 -32.85 6.70
N VAL A 128 -37.92 -32.76 6.55
CA VAL A 128 -38.56 -31.58 5.94
C VAL A 128 -38.28 -30.33 6.78
N LEU A 129 -38.44 -30.42 8.10
CA LEU A 129 -38.13 -29.31 9.00
C LEU A 129 -36.65 -28.90 8.95
N ALA A 130 -35.74 -29.87 8.97
CA ALA A 130 -34.30 -29.62 8.89
C ALA A 130 -33.91 -28.97 7.55
N THR A 131 -34.48 -29.43 6.44
CA THR A 131 -34.23 -28.87 5.11
C THR A 131 -34.79 -27.45 5.01
N ALA A 132 -36.03 -27.21 5.45
CA ALA A 132 -36.64 -25.89 5.46
C ALA A 132 -35.85 -24.90 6.32
N PHE A 133 -35.45 -25.31 7.53
CA PHE A 133 -34.61 -24.51 8.42
C PHE A 133 -33.26 -24.18 7.79
N SER A 134 -32.59 -25.17 7.19
CA SER A 134 -31.32 -24.98 6.47
C SER A 134 -31.47 -23.93 5.37
N PHE A 135 -32.46 -24.06 4.49
CA PHE A 135 -32.68 -23.08 3.42
C PHE A 135 -32.93 -21.67 3.95
N ILE A 136 -33.74 -21.50 4.99
CA ILE A 136 -34.02 -20.18 5.57
C ILE A 136 -32.75 -19.57 6.18
N TYR A 137 -32.03 -20.33 6.99
CA TYR A 137 -30.81 -19.88 7.66
C TYR A 137 -29.73 -19.49 6.65
N PHE A 138 -29.40 -20.38 5.72
CA PHE A 138 -28.36 -20.14 4.73
C PHE A 138 -28.76 -19.08 3.71
N ARG A 139 -30.04 -18.92 3.38
CA ARG A 139 -30.49 -17.80 2.52
C ARG A 139 -30.26 -16.44 3.18
N ARG A 140 -30.50 -16.32 4.49
CA ARG A 140 -30.19 -15.09 5.23
C ARG A 140 -28.69 -14.83 5.26
N LYS A 141 -27.89 -15.85 5.60
CA LYS A 141 -26.42 -15.72 5.61
C LYS A 141 -25.82 -15.40 4.25
N ASN A 142 -26.36 -15.98 3.17
CA ASN A 142 -25.92 -15.66 1.81
C ASN A 142 -26.16 -14.19 1.47
N LYS A 143 -27.31 -13.62 1.86
CA LYS A 143 -27.58 -12.19 1.65
C LYS A 143 -26.62 -11.29 2.43
N GLU A 144 -26.33 -11.65 3.69
CA GLU A 144 -25.36 -10.91 4.51
C GLU A 144 -23.97 -10.92 3.86
N LEU A 145 -23.50 -12.09 3.42
CA LEU A 145 -22.20 -12.25 2.75
C LEU A 145 -22.17 -11.55 1.38
N GLU A 146 -23.25 -11.61 0.60
CA GLU A 146 -23.34 -10.87 -0.68
C GLU A 146 -23.24 -9.36 -0.46
N TYR A 147 -23.90 -8.85 0.57
CA TYR A 147 -23.78 -7.45 0.96
C TYR A 147 -22.34 -7.11 1.39
N GLU A 148 -21.72 -7.92 2.24
CA GLU A 148 -20.33 -7.73 2.68
C GLU A 148 -19.34 -7.74 1.50
N ILE A 149 -19.49 -8.67 0.55
CA ILE A 149 -18.70 -8.71 -0.69
C ILE A 149 -18.89 -7.42 -1.48
N SER A 150 -20.12 -6.94 -1.65
CA SER A 150 -20.39 -5.72 -2.42
C SER A 150 -19.71 -4.49 -1.79
N LEU A 151 -19.75 -4.36 -0.46
CA LEU A 151 -19.06 -3.30 0.26
C LEU A 151 -17.54 -3.40 0.09
N LYS A 152 -16.99 -4.60 0.23
CA LYS A 152 -15.54 -4.82 0.09
C LYS A 152 -15.04 -4.64 -1.34
N GLN A 153 -15.84 -4.98 -2.33
CA GLN A 153 -15.54 -4.69 -3.74
C GLN A 153 -15.53 -3.20 -4.01
N GLN A 154 -16.52 -2.46 -3.49
CA GLN A 154 -16.54 -0.99 -3.60
C GLN A 154 -15.34 -0.35 -2.89
N GLU A 155 -14.97 -0.85 -1.71
CA GLU A 155 -13.76 -0.43 -0.99
C GLU A 155 -12.50 -0.69 -1.82
N LEU A 156 -12.36 -1.88 -2.40
CA LEU A 156 -11.25 -2.26 -3.26
C LEU A 156 -11.15 -1.35 -4.50
N GLU A 157 -12.26 -1.08 -5.18
CA GLU A 157 -12.28 -0.18 -6.35
C GLU A 157 -11.85 1.24 -5.97
N ASN A 158 -12.35 1.76 -4.84
CA ASN A 158 -11.98 3.08 -4.32
C ASN A 158 -10.49 3.15 -3.97
N VAL A 159 -9.96 2.13 -3.30
CA VAL A 159 -8.54 2.05 -2.92
C VAL A 159 -7.65 1.92 -4.16
N ARG A 160 -8.03 1.07 -5.12
CA ARG A 160 -7.33 0.95 -6.41
C ARG A 160 -7.27 2.27 -7.17
N ALA A 161 -8.37 3.01 -7.21
CA ALA A 161 -8.41 4.32 -7.86
C ALA A 161 -7.44 5.31 -7.18
N LYS A 162 -7.42 5.35 -5.83
CA LYS A 162 -6.48 6.19 -5.07
C LYS A 162 -5.02 5.78 -5.29
N ILE A 163 -4.73 4.48 -5.26
CA ILE A 163 -3.38 3.95 -5.51
C ILE A 163 -2.93 4.27 -6.92
N ASN A 164 -3.78 4.11 -7.92
CA ASN A 164 -3.45 4.43 -9.31
C ASN A 164 -3.23 5.94 -9.51
N ASP A 165 -4.03 6.80 -8.87
CA ASP A 165 -3.77 8.25 -8.87
C ASP A 165 -2.42 8.55 -8.23
N ALA A 166 -2.10 7.96 -7.08
CA ALA A 166 -0.81 8.13 -6.41
C ALA A 166 0.36 7.65 -7.29
N ARG A 167 0.27 6.46 -7.90
CA ARG A 167 1.27 5.93 -8.84
C ARG A 167 1.49 6.84 -10.04
N MET A 168 0.41 7.37 -10.61
CA MET A 168 0.47 8.32 -11.72
C MET A 168 1.15 9.63 -11.30
N ARG A 169 0.82 10.15 -10.11
CA ARG A 169 1.48 11.35 -9.56
C ARG A 169 2.95 11.11 -9.27
N LEU A 170 3.31 9.97 -8.69
CA LEU A 170 4.70 9.57 -8.50
C LEU A 170 5.45 9.53 -9.83
N SER A 171 4.90 8.86 -10.85
CA SER A 171 5.53 8.81 -12.18
C SER A 171 5.70 10.18 -12.84
N LYS A 172 4.82 11.14 -12.52
CA LYS A 172 4.84 12.49 -13.11
C LYS A 172 5.74 13.46 -12.36
N TYR A 173 5.78 13.36 -11.03
CA TYR A 173 6.37 14.35 -10.16
C TYR A 173 7.65 13.87 -9.47
N LEU A 174 7.95 12.58 -9.41
CA LEU A 174 9.20 12.06 -8.87
C LEU A 174 10.13 11.63 -10.00
N SER A 175 11.21 12.38 -10.20
CA SER A 175 12.34 11.99 -11.04
C SER A 175 13.49 11.55 -10.15
N VAL A 176 14.06 10.38 -10.43
CA VAL A 176 15.22 9.86 -9.70
C VAL A 176 16.36 9.69 -10.70
N VAL A 177 17.59 10.00 -10.27
CA VAL A 177 18.79 9.87 -11.09
C VAL A 177 19.89 9.19 -10.26
N GLU A 178 20.41 8.07 -10.76
CA GLU A 178 21.60 7.44 -10.20
C GLU A 178 22.85 8.26 -10.57
N LEU A 179 23.65 8.63 -9.58
CA LEU A 179 24.92 9.32 -9.80
C LEU A 179 26.04 8.30 -9.95
N SER A 180 26.76 8.36 -11.08
CA SER A 180 27.93 7.51 -11.33
C SER A 180 29.12 7.79 -10.40
N THR A 181 29.12 8.96 -9.76
CA THR A 181 30.21 9.41 -8.88
C THR A 181 29.68 9.57 -7.47
N LYS A 182 30.39 9.00 -6.50
CA LYS A 182 30.05 9.15 -5.09
C LYS A 182 30.20 10.63 -4.69
N VAL A 183 29.11 11.19 -4.17
CA VAL A 183 29.08 12.51 -3.57
C VAL A 183 29.37 12.36 -2.07
N ASN A 184 29.94 13.35 -1.41
CA ASN A 184 30.16 13.36 0.06
C ASN A 184 29.54 14.61 0.70
N PHE A 185 28.47 15.11 0.09
CA PHE A 185 27.72 16.28 0.52
C PHE A 185 26.26 16.06 0.13
N SER A 186 25.37 16.73 0.85
CA SER A 186 23.98 16.85 0.46
C SER A 186 23.67 18.26 0.00
N LEU A 187 22.93 18.37 -1.08
CA LEU A 187 22.38 19.61 -1.59
C LEU A 187 20.88 19.46 -1.59
N ILE A 188 20.18 20.40 -0.96
CA ILE A 188 18.73 20.42 -0.87
C ILE A 188 18.25 21.79 -1.34
N MET A 189 17.39 21.81 -2.36
CA MET A 189 16.66 22.99 -2.81
C MET A 189 15.17 22.74 -2.67
N THR A 190 14.47 23.67 -2.07
CA THR A 190 13.02 23.68 -1.92
C THR A 190 12.50 25.04 -2.34
N ASP A 191 11.70 25.07 -3.41
CA ASP A 191 11.24 26.30 -4.04
C ASP A 191 12.43 27.26 -4.31
N ASP A 192 12.55 28.38 -3.60
CA ASP A 192 13.63 29.38 -3.77
C ASP A 192 14.78 29.23 -2.76
N LYS A 193 14.65 28.33 -1.77
CA LYS A 193 15.66 28.15 -0.72
C LYS A 193 16.54 26.97 -1.07
N ALA A 194 17.86 27.16 -1.02
CA ALA A 194 18.80 26.08 -1.20
C ALA A 194 19.87 26.08 -0.13
N ILE A 195 20.25 24.87 0.28
CA ILE A 195 21.30 24.62 1.24
C ILE A 195 22.24 23.53 0.72
N VAL A 196 23.52 23.69 1.03
CA VAL A 196 24.56 22.66 0.86
C VAL A 196 25.07 22.29 2.24
N THR A 197 25.22 21.00 2.49
CA THR A 197 25.72 20.46 3.75
C THR A 197 26.70 19.31 3.55
N SER A 198 27.64 19.16 4.48
CA SER A 198 28.49 17.97 4.58
C SER A 198 27.74 16.71 5.04
N MET A 199 26.56 16.89 5.62
CA MET A 199 25.77 15.82 6.22
C MET A 199 25.13 14.95 5.14
N SER A 200 25.18 13.63 5.31
CA SER A 200 24.34 12.69 4.55
C SER A 200 22.89 12.74 5.04
N LEU A 201 21.89 12.52 4.19
CA LEU A 201 20.48 12.49 4.59
C LEU A 201 20.07 11.18 5.29
N LYS A 202 21.00 10.54 6.00
CA LYS A 202 20.79 9.36 6.82
C LYS A 202 20.79 9.74 8.30
N TYR A 203 19.68 9.49 8.97
CA TYR A 203 19.59 9.71 10.40
C TYR A 203 20.14 8.49 11.15
N ASP A 204 21.21 8.68 11.92
CA ASP A 204 21.65 7.75 12.95
C ASP A 204 21.69 8.49 14.30
N GLU A 205 20.95 7.99 15.30
CA GLU A 205 20.97 8.53 16.65
C GLU A 205 22.39 8.61 17.24
N LYS A 206 23.33 7.77 16.78
CA LYS A 206 24.73 7.79 17.20
C LYS A 206 25.52 8.95 16.59
N GLU A 207 25.13 9.45 15.42
CA GLU A 207 25.75 10.60 14.75
C GLU A 207 25.18 11.96 15.21
N SER A 208 24.20 11.94 16.11
CA SER A 208 23.54 13.13 16.70
C SER A 208 24.46 14.15 17.39
N LYS A 209 25.73 13.80 17.61
CA LYS A 209 26.75 14.66 18.23
C LYS A 209 27.70 15.32 17.22
N ASN A 210 27.56 15.03 15.93
CA ASN A 210 28.41 15.60 14.92
C ASN A 210 28.02 17.06 14.62
N LEU A 211 29.00 17.81 14.13
CA LEU A 211 28.84 19.18 13.69
C LEU A 211 29.00 19.18 12.18
N ASP A 212 27.98 19.67 11.49
CA ASP A 212 27.94 19.72 10.03
C ASP A 212 27.99 21.15 9.53
N PHE A 213 28.67 21.31 8.40
CA PHE A 213 28.69 22.58 7.70
C PHE A 213 27.38 22.74 6.95
N VAL A 214 26.78 23.93 7.05
CA VAL A 214 25.65 24.33 6.22
C VAL A 214 25.92 25.68 5.59
N GLU A 215 25.61 25.78 4.30
CA GLU A 215 25.67 27.02 3.56
C GLU A 215 24.39 27.22 2.75
N GLU A 216 23.75 28.36 2.95
CA GLU A 216 22.65 28.81 2.10
C GLU A 216 23.24 29.25 0.75
N VAL A 217 22.72 28.69 -0.33
CA VAL A 217 23.14 28.97 -1.71
C VAL A 217 21.95 29.45 -2.54
N SER A 218 22.20 30.06 -3.70
CA SER A 218 21.13 30.45 -4.61
C SER A 218 20.56 29.23 -5.34
N GLY A 219 19.26 29.25 -5.64
CA GLY A 219 18.61 28.20 -6.43
C GLY A 219 19.20 28.07 -7.85
N ASP A 220 19.63 29.17 -8.45
CA ASP A 220 20.27 29.16 -9.78
C ASP A 220 21.60 28.39 -9.78
N PHE A 221 22.39 28.53 -8.70
CA PHE A 221 23.62 27.76 -8.53
C PHE A 221 23.32 26.27 -8.49
N VAL A 222 22.33 25.85 -7.70
CA VAL A 222 21.88 24.46 -7.60
C VAL A 222 21.48 23.91 -8.96
N LYS A 223 20.62 24.62 -9.69
CA LYS A 223 20.13 24.19 -11.01
C LYS A 223 21.29 23.99 -11.98
N SER A 224 22.25 24.93 -12.01
CA SER A 224 23.44 24.83 -12.84
C SER A 224 24.36 23.65 -12.45
N LEU A 225 24.45 23.32 -11.17
CA LEU A 225 25.25 22.19 -10.70
C LEU A 225 24.59 20.87 -11.11
N VAL A 226 23.28 20.78 -10.97
CA VAL A 226 22.50 19.60 -11.36
C VAL A 226 22.64 19.32 -12.85
N GLU A 227 22.56 20.34 -13.71
CA GLU A 227 22.75 20.16 -15.15
C GLU A 227 24.13 19.57 -15.49
N LYS A 228 25.17 19.90 -14.71
CA LYS A 228 26.52 19.34 -14.88
C LYS A 228 26.67 17.93 -14.31
N LEU A 229 25.84 17.55 -13.34
CA LEU A 229 25.87 16.25 -12.68
C LEU A 229 25.03 15.18 -13.40
N ILE A 230 24.18 15.56 -14.35
CA ILE A 230 23.47 14.60 -15.21
C ILE A 230 24.49 14.09 -16.24
N PRO A 231 24.85 12.79 -16.24
CA PRO A 231 25.62 12.24 -17.34
C PRO A 231 24.79 12.34 -18.62
N GLY A 232 25.38 12.91 -19.67
CA GLY A 232 24.80 12.93 -21.02
C GLY A 232 24.74 11.53 -21.63
#